data_AF-A0A916QLB7-F1
#
_entry.id   AF-A0A916QLB7-F1
#
_cell.length_a   1.000
_cell.length_b   1.000
_cell.length_c   1.000
_cell.angle_alpha   90.00
_cell.angle_beta   90.00
_cell.angle_gamma   90.00
#
_symmetry.space_group_name_H-M   'P 1'
#
loop_
_entity.id
_entity.type
_entity.pdbx_description
1 polymer ?
#
loop_
_entity_poly.entity_id
_entity_poly.type
_entity_poly.pdbx_seq_one_letter_code
_entity_poly.pdbx_strand_id
1 'polypeptide(L)'
;MLALMITLPQAMVSQATEPDDPAWRRFQHALGEPAAIGVNASHSMADAITRPIPAIKPDDINAGKFLLGNDLFHENLLSSDGTAACISCHAGPISGTDGRPVPLGVSRAMGRFNALTTFNTLYSFRQFWDGRSITLADQAIEPVISELEFASTRDAALSFLQNDDQYVEAFETIYPDGVSLENMQDALAHFQAINFAVTNSPFQQYLRTQLQPNGHSASGSETRAITEEALQGWETFQRVGCTQCHNGINLGGNSYQRLGTLLPYYPEVREADMNDEGLAERSGRAKDRHFFKVPGLHNVAMTPPYYHDGSESSLRTVIQEMGRFQLARELSPREVEDIASFLKSLTGRPYGLTHWQQINELVTTRKHPNSDTATAAGTSHRQAYLEAARALRPSFQLLQNEMRQVSRGKTPHFDFLQFQHRELIRLARALRHPPADTEAEVQRCLQPVTGKLLQQVLALEWLIADFLSAQATLGILAINTEIMDTTNETALLTANADKDNLEEIRSESLTAVTSSEIGQLTGMLLDCTL
;
A
#
# COMPACT_ATOMS: atom_id res chain seq x y z
N MET A 1 21.60 -6.70 11.81
CA MET A 1 21.56 -8.11 11.33
C MET A 1 20.88 -8.04 9.98
N LEU A 2 21.56 -8.37 8.87
CA LEU A 2 21.03 -8.16 7.52
C LEU A 2 19.68 -8.90 7.38
N ALA A 3 18.58 -8.17 7.23
CA ALA A 3 17.30 -8.73 6.80
C ALA A 3 17.55 -9.32 5.40
N LEU A 4 17.72 -10.64 5.34
CA LEU A 4 17.80 -11.38 4.09
C LEU A 4 16.37 -11.46 3.54
N MET A 5 15.84 -10.31 3.11
CA MET A 5 14.71 -10.32 2.20
C MET A 5 15.24 -10.97 0.93
N ILE A 6 14.81 -12.20 0.69
CA ILE A 6 14.90 -12.77 -0.64
C ILE A 6 13.90 -11.95 -1.45
N THR A 7 14.33 -10.79 -1.94
CA THR A 7 13.81 -10.36 -3.22
C THR A 7 14.17 -11.52 -4.13
N LEU A 8 13.17 -12.26 -4.61
CA LEU A 8 13.33 -12.90 -5.91
C LEU A 8 14.05 -11.86 -6.76
N PRO A 9 15.20 -12.20 -7.39
CA PRO A 9 15.91 -11.24 -8.23
C PRO A 9 14.82 -10.53 -9.01
N GLN A 10 14.79 -9.18 -8.95
CA GLN A 10 13.87 -8.39 -9.75
C GLN A 10 13.79 -9.15 -11.05
N ALA A 11 12.60 -9.69 -11.37
CA ALA A 11 12.45 -10.48 -12.56
C ALA A 11 12.71 -9.45 -13.66
N MET A 12 13.98 -9.31 -14.03
CA MET A 12 14.43 -8.69 -15.24
C MET A 12 13.50 -9.33 -16.23
N VAL A 13 12.63 -8.52 -16.82
CA VAL A 13 11.65 -8.89 -17.81
C VAL A 13 12.39 -9.73 -18.84
N SER A 14 12.46 -11.04 -18.58
CA SER A 14 13.17 -11.98 -19.41
C SER A 14 12.19 -12.21 -20.52
N GLN A 15 12.62 -12.01 -21.76
CA GLN A 15 11.80 -12.33 -22.91
C GLN A 15 11.19 -13.72 -22.68
N ALA A 16 9.87 -13.77 -22.51
CA ALA A 16 9.17 -15.02 -22.28
C ALA A 16 9.44 -15.93 -23.47
N THR A 17 9.74 -17.21 -23.22
CA THR A 17 9.84 -18.18 -24.31
C THR A 17 8.47 -18.57 -24.87
N GLU A 18 7.39 -18.22 -24.16
CA GLU A 18 6.00 -18.60 -24.46
C GLU A 18 4.99 -17.42 -24.34
N PRO A 19 5.23 -16.24 -24.94
CA PRO A 19 4.38 -15.05 -24.76
C PRO A 19 2.93 -15.28 -25.23
N ASP A 20 2.71 -16.19 -26.17
CA ASP A 20 1.41 -16.47 -26.77
C ASP A 20 0.55 -17.46 -25.97
N ASP A 21 1.06 -18.12 -24.91
CA ASP A 21 0.27 -19.02 -24.06
C ASP A 21 -0.66 -18.25 -23.10
N PRO A 22 -2.00 -18.39 -23.20
CA PRO A 22 -2.94 -17.77 -22.26
C PRO A 22 -2.75 -18.22 -20.81
N ALA A 23 -2.28 -19.45 -20.55
CA ALA A 23 -2.01 -19.92 -19.19
C ALA A 23 -0.81 -19.19 -18.59
N TRP A 24 0.24 -18.99 -19.39
CA TRP A 24 1.41 -18.22 -18.97
C TRP A 24 1.06 -16.76 -18.67
N ARG A 25 0.26 -16.11 -19.52
CA ARG A 25 -0.18 -14.73 -19.27
C ARG A 25 -0.99 -14.60 -17.99
N ARG A 26 -1.96 -15.50 -17.76
CA ARG A 26 -2.71 -15.52 -16.48
C ARG A 26 -1.80 -15.72 -15.28
N PHE A 27 -0.79 -16.59 -15.39
CA PHE A 27 0.23 -16.74 -14.35
C PHE A 27 0.99 -15.43 -14.12
N GLN A 28 1.45 -14.76 -15.18
CA GLN A 28 2.19 -13.50 -15.09
C GLN A 28 1.34 -12.35 -14.52
N HIS A 29 0.08 -12.21 -14.91
CA HIS A 29 -0.82 -11.21 -14.33
C HIS A 29 -1.13 -11.49 -12.85
N ALA A 30 -1.39 -12.76 -12.52
CA ALA A 30 -1.68 -13.17 -11.15
C ALA A 30 -0.46 -13.03 -10.23
N LEU A 31 0.74 -13.26 -10.78
CA LEU A 31 2.01 -12.99 -10.13
C LEU A 31 2.22 -11.47 -10.04
N GLY A 32 2.38 -10.75 -11.15
CA GLY A 32 2.63 -9.32 -11.13
C GLY A 32 3.91 -8.94 -10.37
N GLU A 33 4.08 -7.63 -10.18
CA GLU A 33 5.30 -7.07 -9.57
C GLU A 33 5.31 -7.21 -8.04
N PRO A 34 6.50 -7.41 -7.44
CA PRO A 34 6.65 -7.33 -5.99
C PRO A 34 6.15 -6.00 -5.41
N ALA A 35 5.62 -6.06 -4.19
CA ALA A 35 5.07 -4.88 -3.55
C ALA A 35 6.13 -3.81 -3.27
N ALA A 36 5.90 -2.57 -3.71
CA ALA A 36 6.88 -1.47 -3.55
C ALA A 36 7.21 -1.13 -2.09
N ILE A 37 6.38 -1.54 -1.12
CA ILE A 37 6.70 -1.42 0.32
C ILE A 37 7.93 -2.25 0.74
N GLY A 38 8.41 -3.19 -0.07
CA GLY A 38 9.64 -3.94 0.16
C GLY A 38 10.91 -3.32 -0.44
N VAL A 39 10.81 -2.21 -1.20
CA VAL A 39 11.99 -1.56 -1.78
C VAL A 39 12.97 -1.16 -0.68
N ASN A 40 14.28 -1.19 -0.92
CA ASN A 40 15.30 -0.79 0.05
C ASN A 40 15.24 -1.55 1.40
N ALA A 41 14.76 -2.80 1.44
CA ALA A 41 14.70 -3.58 2.68
C ALA A 41 16.08 -3.87 3.33
N SER A 42 17.17 -3.82 2.55
CA SER A 42 18.55 -3.98 3.05
C SER A 42 19.25 -2.65 3.36
N HIS A 43 18.52 -1.54 3.40
CA HIS A 43 19.07 -0.20 3.61
C HIS A 43 19.51 0.02 5.07
N SER A 44 20.44 0.96 5.32
CA SER A 44 20.95 1.23 6.68
C SER A 44 19.87 1.71 7.66
N MET A 45 18.79 2.30 7.15
CA MET A 45 17.60 2.69 7.93
C MET A 45 16.48 1.64 7.90
N ALA A 46 16.75 0.40 7.48
CA ALA A 46 15.73 -0.65 7.46
C ALA A 46 15.13 -0.94 8.84
N ASP A 47 15.89 -0.72 9.92
CA ASP A 47 15.44 -0.90 11.30
C ASP A 47 14.98 0.42 11.97
N ALA A 48 14.89 1.52 11.20
CA ALA A 48 14.41 2.82 11.71
C ALA A 48 12.89 2.95 11.56
N ILE A 49 12.25 3.85 12.33
CA ILE A 49 10.78 4.06 12.30
C ILE A 49 10.27 4.38 10.88
N THR A 50 11.05 5.12 10.11
CA THR A 50 10.77 5.44 8.71
C THR A 50 12.08 5.48 7.92
N ARG A 51 11.95 5.43 6.60
CA ARG A 51 13.06 5.30 5.66
C ARG A 51 12.77 6.12 4.40
N PRO A 52 13.80 6.59 3.67
CA PRO A 52 13.59 7.37 2.47
C PRO A 52 12.89 6.52 1.39
N ILE A 53 12.00 7.18 0.65
CA ILE A 53 11.42 6.65 -0.57
C ILE A 53 12.52 6.70 -1.66
N PRO A 54 12.91 5.55 -2.25
CA PRO A 54 13.88 5.56 -3.34
C PRO A 54 13.40 6.46 -4.48
N ALA A 55 14.36 7.12 -5.13
CA ALA A 55 14.04 7.85 -6.35
C ALA A 55 13.62 6.85 -7.43
N ILE A 56 12.59 7.20 -8.21
CA ILE A 56 12.23 6.47 -9.42
C ILE A 56 13.38 6.65 -10.42
N LYS A 57 13.93 5.54 -10.94
CA LYS A 57 14.97 5.61 -11.96
C LYS A 57 14.32 5.59 -13.35
N PRO A 58 14.92 6.22 -14.36
CA PRO A 58 14.40 6.14 -15.73
C PRO A 58 14.20 4.71 -16.25
N ASP A 59 15.04 3.77 -15.81
CA ASP A 59 14.93 2.35 -16.19
C ASP A 59 13.72 1.64 -15.57
N ASP A 60 13.13 2.20 -14.50
CA ASP A 60 11.92 1.67 -13.88
C ASP A 60 10.64 2.12 -14.65
N ILE A 61 10.77 3.03 -15.61
CA ILE A 61 9.65 3.63 -16.36
C ILE A 61 9.45 2.91 -17.69
N ASN A 62 8.31 2.23 -17.83
CA ASN A 62 7.83 1.79 -19.14
C ASN A 62 7.01 2.94 -19.75
N ALA A 63 7.60 3.66 -20.70
CA ALA A 63 6.99 4.85 -21.28
C ALA A 63 5.65 4.55 -21.98
N GLY A 64 5.50 3.41 -22.65
CA GLY A 64 4.25 3.01 -23.28
C GLY A 64 3.14 2.80 -22.26
N LYS A 65 3.40 2.00 -21.21
CA LYS A 65 2.45 1.79 -20.10
C LYS A 65 2.09 3.10 -19.40
N PHE A 66 3.07 3.98 -19.21
CA PHE A 66 2.86 5.28 -18.58
C PHE A 66 1.91 6.16 -19.40
N LEU A 67 2.12 6.26 -20.72
CA LEU A 67 1.27 7.06 -21.61
C LEU A 67 -0.14 6.47 -21.70
N LEU A 68 -0.27 5.16 -21.95
CA LEU A 68 -1.57 4.50 -21.99
C LEU A 68 -2.33 4.65 -20.65
N GLY A 69 -1.63 4.46 -19.52
CA GLY A 69 -2.21 4.64 -18.20
C GLY A 69 -2.62 6.10 -17.93
N ASN A 70 -1.85 7.08 -18.42
CA ASN A 70 -2.23 8.49 -18.36
C ASN A 70 -3.54 8.74 -19.12
N ASP A 71 -3.64 8.21 -20.33
CA ASP A 71 -4.82 8.41 -21.18
C ASP A 71 -6.05 7.78 -20.53
N LEU A 72 -5.95 6.54 -20.05
CA LEU A 72 -7.00 5.85 -19.31
C LEU A 72 -7.40 6.60 -18.03
N PHE A 73 -6.46 7.20 -17.30
CA PHE A 73 -6.74 7.95 -16.07
C PHE A 73 -7.57 9.22 -16.33
N HIS A 74 -7.52 9.75 -17.54
CA HIS A 74 -8.27 10.93 -17.99
C HIS A 74 -9.48 10.59 -18.87
N GLU A 75 -9.74 9.31 -19.13
CA GLU A 75 -10.79 8.87 -20.05
C GLU A 75 -12.16 8.87 -19.36
N ASN A 76 -13.03 9.78 -19.81
CA ASN A 76 -14.37 9.90 -19.26
C ASN A 76 -15.32 8.81 -19.78
N LEU A 77 -15.08 8.27 -20.97
CA LEU A 77 -15.93 7.25 -21.60
C LEU A 77 -15.82 5.87 -20.95
N LEU A 78 -14.93 5.72 -19.96
CA LEU A 78 -14.97 4.60 -19.01
C LEU A 78 -16.18 4.68 -18.07
N SER A 79 -16.74 5.88 -17.85
CA SER A 79 -17.98 6.09 -17.11
C SER A 79 -19.22 5.97 -17.98
N SER A 80 -20.32 5.53 -17.37
CA SER A 80 -21.58 5.20 -18.08
C SER A 80 -22.22 6.38 -18.82
N ASP A 81 -22.00 7.62 -18.38
CA ASP A 81 -22.54 8.83 -18.99
C ASP A 81 -21.45 9.75 -19.58
N GLY A 82 -20.19 9.32 -19.56
CA GLY A 82 -19.08 10.12 -20.08
C GLY A 82 -18.73 11.36 -19.25
N THR A 83 -19.13 11.44 -17.98
CA THR A 83 -18.92 12.62 -17.13
C THR A 83 -17.85 12.45 -16.04
N ALA A 84 -17.35 11.23 -15.81
CA ALA A 84 -16.38 10.93 -14.76
C ALA A 84 -15.16 10.18 -15.30
N ALA A 85 -13.98 10.55 -14.82
CA ALA A 85 -12.70 9.86 -15.00
C ALA A 85 -11.95 9.82 -13.66
N CYS A 86 -10.82 9.10 -13.59
CA CYS A 86 -10.06 9.00 -12.34
C CYS A 86 -9.58 10.39 -11.90
N ILE A 87 -9.15 11.21 -12.86
CA ILE A 87 -8.74 12.60 -12.66
C ILE A 87 -9.85 13.49 -12.05
N SER A 88 -11.14 13.14 -12.24
CA SER A 88 -12.26 13.93 -11.71
C SER A 88 -12.25 13.96 -10.17
N CYS A 89 -11.80 12.87 -9.53
CA CYS A 89 -11.73 12.75 -8.08
C CYS A 89 -10.28 12.78 -7.54
N HIS A 90 -9.28 12.56 -8.41
CA HIS A 90 -7.88 12.44 -8.04
C HIS A 90 -6.99 13.37 -8.87
N ALA A 91 -7.23 14.68 -8.77
CA ALA A 91 -6.52 15.66 -9.57
C ALA A 91 -5.14 15.98 -8.98
N GLY A 92 -4.10 15.81 -9.82
CA GLY A 92 -2.71 16.10 -9.47
C GLY A 92 -2.51 17.45 -8.75
N PRO A 93 -2.95 18.59 -9.34
CA PRO A 93 -2.78 19.94 -8.77
C PRO A 93 -3.33 20.15 -7.35
N ILE A 94 -4.29 19.33 -6.92
CA ILE A 94 -4.88 19.36 -5.58
C ILE A 94 -4.43 18.13 -4.78
N SER A 95 -3.16 17.75 -4.96
CA SER A 95 -2.50 16.65 -4.26
C SER A 95 -3.23 15.31 -4.39
N GLY A 96 -3.79 15.03 -5.57
CA GLY A 96 -4.37 13.73 -5.89
C GLY A 96 -5.71 13.44 -5.22
N THR A 97 -6.43 14.48 -4.79
CA THR A 97 -7.81 14.42 -4.25
C THR A 97 -8.74 15.30 -5.09
N ASP A 98 -9.94 15.59 -4.59
CA ASP A 98 -10.92 16.52 -5.18
C ASP A 98 -11.22 17.74 -4.28
N GLY A 99 -10.64 17.78 -3.09
CA GLY A 99 -10.86 18.82 -2.09
C GLY A 99 -12.26 18.85 -1.48
N ARG A 100 -13.04 17.77 -1.58
CA ARG A 100 -14.43 17.67 -1.10
C ARG A 100 -14.53 16.74 0.10
N PRO A 101 -15.60 16.85 0.92
CA PRO A 101 -15.88 15.86 1.96
C PRO A 101 -15.99 14.45 1.38
N VAL A 102 -16.80 14.30 0.33
CA VAL A 102 -16.94 13.07 -0.47
C VAL A 102 -17.01 13.41 -1.96
N PRO A 103 -16.54 12.54 -2.85
CA PRO A 103 -16.52 12.78 -4.29
C PRO A 103 -17.92 12.73 -4.91
N LEU A 104 -18.03 13.28 -6.11
CA LEU A 104 -19.21 13.14 -6.96
C LEU A 104 -18.90 12.27 -8.17
N GLY A 105 -19.64 11.17 -8.31
CA GLY A 105 -19.63 10.34 -9.52
C GLY A 105 -20.60 10.82 -10.59
N VAL A 106 -20.92 9.91 -11.51
CA VAL A 106 -21.90 10.09 -12.59
C VAL A 106 -23.24 10.55 -12.04
N SER A 107 -23.98 11.33 -12.81
CA SER A 107 -25.25 11.93 -12.36
C SER A 107 -25.17 12.69 -11.01
N ARG A 108 -23.97 13.11 -10.59
CA ARG A 108 -23.68 13.74 -9.29
C ARG A 108 -24.00 12.85 -8.08
N ALA A 109 -23.93 11.52 -8.23
CA ALA A 109 -24.02 10.60 -7.11
C ALA A 109 -22.94 10.94 -6.08
N MET A 110 -23.31 11.03 -4.79
CA MET A 110 -22.33 11.29 -3.73
C MET A 110 -21.66 9.97 -3.33
N GLY A 111 -20.33 9.97 -3.29
CA GLY A 111 -19.56 8.88 -2.72
C GLY A 111 -19.80 8.70 -1.22
N ARG A 112 -19.36 7.56 -0.69
CA ARG A 112 -19.44 7.24 0.75
C ARG A 112 -18.28 7.79 1.56
N PHE A 113 -17.14 8.01 0.93
CA PHE A 113 -15.88 8.30 1.60
C PHE A 113 -15.12 9.43 0.93
N ASN A 114 -14.36 10.19 1.70
CA ASN A 114 -13.38 11.14 1.22
C ASN A 114 -12.38 10.45 0.28
N ALA A 115 -12.07 11.10 -0.84
CA ALA A 115 -11.12 10.61 -1.82
C ALA A 115 -9.69 10.68 -1.25
N LEU A 116 -9.10 9.53 -0.92
CA LEU A 116 -7.69 9.45 -0.53
C LEU A 116 -6.79 9.98 -1.65
N THR A 117 -5.70 10.64 -1.28
CA THR A 117 -4.68 11.07 -2.24
C THR A 117 -4.14 9.90 -3.05
N THR A 118 -3.87 10.10 -4.35
CA THR A 118 -3.08 9.16 -5.17
C THR A 118 -1.58 9.19 -4.89
N PHE A 119 -1.10 10.20 -4.16
CA PHE A 119 0.33 10.32 -3.87
C PHE A 119 0.84 9.22 -2.95
N ASN A 120 1.90 8.55 -3.38
CA ASN A 120 2.57 7.48 -2.65
C ASN A 120 1.66 6.29 -2.26
N THR A 121 0.49 6.12 -2.88
CA THR A 121 -0.45 5.00 -2.60
C THR A 121 0.12 3.62 -2.95
N LEU A 122 1.08 3.58 -3.89
CA LEU A 122 1.88 2.39 -4.21
C LEU A 122 2.56 1.79 -2.96
N TYR A 123 2.89 2.63 -1.98
CA TYR A 123 3.51 2.25 -0.73
C TYR A 123 2.50 1.93 0.39
N SER A 124 1.22 1.69 0.07
CA SER A 124 0.26 1.13 1.00
C SER A 124 0.14 -0.39 0.85
N PHE A 125 -0.05 -1.10 1.96
CA PHE A 125 -0.28 -2.57 1.91
C PHE A 125 -1.62 -2.98 1.30
N ARG A 126 -2.60 -2.06 1.34
CA ARG A 126 -3.96 -2.17 0.77
C ARG A 126 -4.43 -0.80 0.29
N GLN A 127 -5.41 -0.79 -0.61
CA GLN A 127 -6.05 0.42 -1.14
C GLN A 127 -7.46 0.62 -0.54
N PHE A 128 -8.00 1.83 -0.63
CA PHE A 128 -9.21 2.29 0.07
C PHE A 128 -9.10 2.36 1.61
N TRP A 129 -10.05 3.03 2.25
CA TRP A 129 -10.12 3.21 3.71
C TRP A 129 -10.36 1.91 4.49
N ASP A 130 -11.08 0.95 3.92
CA ASP A 130 -11.31 -0.40 4.48
C ASP A 130 -10.23 -1.41 4.06
N GLY A 131 -9.31 -1.00 3.18
CA GLY A 131 -8.27 -1.84 2.63
C GLY A 131 -8.76 -3.00 1.76
N ARG A 132 -9.94 -2.89 1.12
CA ARG A 132 -10.55 -4.01 0.36
C ARG A 132 -9.77 -4.45 -0.87
N SER A 133 -9.00 -3.57 -1.52
CA SER A 133 -8.18 -3.95 -2.67
C SER A 133 -6.73 -4.21 -2.25
N ILE A 134 -6.15 -5.30 -2.78
CA ILE A 134 -4.80 -5.75 -2.38
C ILE A 134 -3.71 -4.94 -3.08
N THR A 135 -3.95 -4.53 -4.32
CA THR A 135 -2.98 -3.81 -5.17
C THR A 135 -3.62 -2.57 -5.80
N LEU A 136 -2.80 -1.69 -6.37
CA LEU A 136 -3.31 -0.57 -7.19
C LEU A 136 -4.02 -1.07 -8.45
N ALA A 137 -3.54 -2.16 -9.06
CA ALA A 137 -4.18 -2.79 -10.22
C ALA A 137 -5.57 -3.33 -9.85
N ASP A 138 -5.69 -4.03 -8.71
CA ASP A 138 -6.98 -4.50 -8.17
C ASP A 138 -7.93 -3.31 -7.95
N GLN A 139 -7.42 -2.20 -7.40
CA GLN A 139 -8.21 -1.01 -7.10
C GLN A 139 -8.69 -0.27 -8.34
N ALA A 140 -7.88 -0.17 -9.39
CA ALA A 140 -8.13 0.69 -10.55
C ALA A 140 -9.45 0.38 -11.29
N ILE A 141 -9.97 -0.86 -11.17
CA ILE A 141 -11.24 -1.24 -11.79
C ILE A 141 -12.46 -1.01 -10.89
N GLU A 142 -12.28 -0.92 -9.56
CA GLU A 142 -13.41 -0.79 -8.64
C GLU A 142 -14.23 0.50 -8.86
N PRO A 143 -13.62 1.68 -9.08
CA PRO A 143 -14.37 2.90 -9.44
C PRO A 143 -15.22 2.75 -10.70
N VAL A 144 -14.71 2.01 -11.70
CA VAL A 144 -15.38 1.80 -12.99
C VAL A 144 -16.74 1.11 -12.80
N ILE A 145 -16.82 0.14 -11.89
CA ILE A 145 -18.03 -0.65 -11.63
C ILE A 145 -18.88 -0.13 -10.46
N SER A 146 -18.40 0.88 -9.75
CA SER A 146 -19.10 1.47 -8.60
C SER A 146 -20.25 2.36 -9.09
N GLU A 147 -21.47 2.07 -8.65
CA GLU A 147 -22.68 2.85 -9.00
C GLU A 147 -22.61 4.31 -8.51
N LEU A 148 -21.79 4.59 -7.49
CA LEU A 148 -21.60 5.93 -6.94
C LEU A 148 -20.46 6.71 -7.62
N GLU A 149 -19.70 6.05 -8.50
CA GLU A 149 -18.53 6.62 -9.17
C GLU A 149 -18.77 6.63 -10.68
N PHE A 150 -18.38 5.60 -11.43
CA PHE A 150 -18.50 5.59 -12.90
C PHE A 150 -19.79 4.91 -13.39
N ALA A 151 -20.40 4.07 -12.55
CA ALA A 151 -21.59 3.25 -12.82
C ALA A 151 -21.53 2.48 -14.16
N SER A 152 -20.34 2.06 -14.58
CA SER A 152 -20.11 1.28 -15.79
C SER A 152 -20.01 -0.21 -15.47
N THR A 153 -19.72 -1.03 -16.49
CA THR A 153 -19.39 -2.44 -16.32
C THR A 153 -18.02 -2.74 -16.93
N ARG A 154 -17.39 -3.83 -16.50
CA ARG A 154 -16.12 -4.27 -17.09
C ARG A 154 -16.27 -4.50 -18.59
N ASP A 155 -17.34 -5.16 -19.00
CA ASP A 155 -17.61 -5.47 -20.41
C ASP A 155 -17.84 -4.20 -21.24
N ALA A 156 -18.57 -3.20 -20.68
CA ALA A 156 -18.78 -1.92 -21.36
C ALA A 156 -17.47 -1.14 -21.53
N ALA A 157 -16.66 -1.06 -20.46
CA ALA A 157 -15.36 -0.40 -20.52
C ALA A 157 -14.41 -1.07 -21.53
N LEU A 158 -14.32 -2.40 -21.52
CA LEU A 158 -13.51 -3.14 -22.49
C LEU A 158 -14.06 -3.00 -23.92
N SER A 159 -15.38 -3.05 -24.10
CA SER A 159 -16.00 -2.87 -25.41
C SER A 159 -15.71 -1.48 -25.96
N PHE A 160 -15.72 -0.44 -25.12
CA PHE A 160 -15.31 0.90 -25.53
C PHE A 160 -13.87 0.91 -26.03
N LEU A 161 -12.92 0.40 -25.24
CA LEU A 161 -11.49 0.35 -25.59
C LEU A 161 -11.21 -0.49 -26.85
N GLN A 162 -11.98 -1.57 -27.08
CA GLN A 162 -11.86 -2.44 -28.26
C GLN A 162 -12.42 -1.82 -29.55
N ASN A 163 -13.27 -0.81 -29.44
CA ASN A 163 -13.87 -0.12 -30.60
C ASN A 163 -13.19 1.22 -30.91
N ASP A 164 -12.12 1.58 -30.19
CA ASP A 164 -11.31 2.76 -30.45
C ASP A 164 -9.95 2.35 -31.03
N ASP A 165 -9.71 2.71 -32.29
CA ASP A 165 -8.49 2.32 -33.02
C ASP A 165 -7.20 2.78 -32.32
N GLN A 166 -7.22 3.93 -31.62
CA GLN A 166 -6.04 4.45 -30.92
C GLN A 166 -5.73 3.63 -29.67
N TYR A 167 -6.76 3.26 -28.91
CA TYR A 167 -6.56 2.36 -27.77
C TYR A 167 -6.10 0.98 -28.23
N VAL A 168 -6.72 0.39 -29.26
CA VAL A 168 -6.29 -0.90 -29.80
C VAL A 168 -4.82 -0.87 -30.19
N GLU A 169 -4.38 0.13 -30.96
CA GLU A 169 -2.97 0.29 -31.35
C GLU A 169 -2.04 0.46 -30.13
N ALA A 170 -2.44 1.29 -29.16
CA ALA A 170 -1.65 1.52 -27.95
C ALA A 170 -1.50 0.25 -27.10
N PHE A 171 -2.57 -0.52 -26.93
CA PHE A 171 -2.53 -1.78 -26.19
C PHE A 171 -1.70 -2.83 -26.91
N GLU A 172 -1.90 -3.04 -28.22
CA GLU A 172 -1.16 -4.03 -29.02
C GLU A 172 0.34 -3.71 -29.11
N THR A 173 0.72 -2.43 -29.01
CA THR A 173 2.11 -2.00 -28.96
C THR A 173 2.82 -2.43 -27.66
N ILE A 174 2.08 -2.57 -26.56
CA ILE A 174 2.64 -2.78 -25.21
C ILE A 174 2.42 -4.23 -24.75
N TYR A 175 1.28 -4.82 -25.10
CA TYR A 175 0.78 -6.07 -24.56
C TYR A 175 0.45 -7.06 -25.69
N PRO A 176 1.03 -8.28 -25.69
CA PRO A 176 0.78 -9.28 -26.73
C PRO A 176 -0.68 -9.70 -26.90
N ASP A 177 -1.50 -9.57 -25.86
CA ASP A 177 -2.93 -9.88 -25.87
C ASP A 177 -3.83 -8.65 -25.92
N GLY A 178 -3.26 -7.48 -26.27
CA GLY A 178 -4.00 -6.27 -26.60
C GLY A 178 -4.91 -5.79 -25.47
N VAL A 179 -6.13 -5.41 -25.82
CA VAL A 179 -7.12 -4.87 -24.87
C VAL A 179 -7.66 -6.00 -23.99
N SER A 180 -7.26 -5.99 -22.72
CA SER A 180 -7.77 -6.86 -21.67
C SER A 180 -7.97 -6.09 -20.37
N LEU A 181 -8.72 -6.67 -19.43
CA LEU A 181 -8.93 -6.05 -18.12
C LEU A 181 -7.60 -5.93 -17.37
N GLU A 182 -6.81 -7.00 -17.40
CA GLU A 182 -5.53 -7.08 -16.71
C GLU A 182 -4.53 -6.06 -17.25
N ASN A 183 -4.51 -5.83 -18.58
CA ASN A 183 -3.64 -4.83 -19.21
C ASN A 183 -4.10 -3.40 -18.89
N MET A 184 -5.41 -3.16 -18.85
CA MET A 184 -5.95 -1.86 -18.41
C MET A 184 -5.55 -1.56 -16.96
N GLN A 185 -5.70 -2.54 -16.06
CA GLN A 185 -5.31 -2.42 -14.66
C GLN A 185 -3.79 -2.19 -14.49
N ASP A 186 -2.97 -2.91 -15.25
CA ASP A 186 -1.51 -2.78 -15.24
C ASP A 186 -1.05 -1.39 -15.72
N ALA A 187 -1.60 -0.90 -16.84
CA ALA A 187 -1.28 0.43 -17.36
C ALA A 187 -1.67 1.53 -16.37
N LEU A 188 -2.89 1.49 -15.83
CA LEU A 188 -3.37 2.43 -14.81
C LEU A 188 -2.51 2.38 -13.54
N ALA A 189 -2.16 1.19 -13.05
CA ALA A 189 -1.33 1.04 -11.87
C ALA A 189 0.11 1.56 -12.11
N HIS A 190 0.68 1.31 -13.29
CA HIS A 190 2.00 1.81 -13.65
C HIS A 190 2.01 3.34 -13.73
N PHE A 191 1.04 3.95 -14.41
CA PHE A 191 0.91 5.41 -14.45
C PHE A 191 0.80 6.00 -13.03
N GLN A 192 -0.10 5.47 -12.20
CA GLN A 192 -0.30 5.98 -10.85
C GLN A 192 0.97 5.86 -9.99
N ALA A 193 1.66 4.72 -10.07
CA ALA A 193 2.88 4.44 -9.33
C ALA A 193 4.01 5.44 -9.64
N ILE A 194 4.18 5.79 -10.92
CA ILE A 194 5.25 6.67 -11.38
C ILE A 194 4.85 8.14 -11.23
N ASN A 195 3.65 8.50 -11.67
CA ASN A 195 3.19 9.88 -11.72
C ASN A 195 3.04 10.47 -10.30
N PHE A 196 2.49 9.70 -9.37
CA PHE A 196 2.18 10.19 -8.03
C PHE A 196 3.23 9.82 -6.96
N ALA A 197 4.43 9.40 -7.37
CA ALA A 197 5.56 9.19 -6.45
C ALA A 197 6.17 10.52 -5.98
N VAL A 198 5.99 10.86 -4.70
CA VAL A 198 6.65 11.98 -4.04
C VAL A 198 7.84 11.48 -3.25
N THR A 199 9.03 11.84 -3.74
CA THR A 199 10.31 11.36 -3.21
C THR A 199 11.20 12.51 -2.70
N ASN A 200 10.82 13.78 -2.90
CA ASN A 200 11.69 14.93 -2.69
C ASN A 200 11.15 16.01 -1.75
N SER A 201 10.22 15.66 -0.85
CA SER A 201 9.78 16.58 0.21
C SER A 201 10.95 16.99 1.14
N PRO A 202 10.86 18.13 1.84
CA PRO A 202 11.81 18.55 2.88
C PRO A 202 12.26 17.41 3.81
N PHE A 203 11.31 16.61 4.32
CA PHE A 203 11.61 15.49 5.19
C PHE A 203 12.33 14.34 4.47
N GLN A 204 11.97 14.04 3.21
CA GLN A 204 12.67 13.03 2.42
C GLN A 204 14.12 13.45 2.12
N GLN A 205 14.38 14.73 1.88
CA GLN A 205 15.74 15.25 1.73
C GLN A 205 16.52 15.12 3.03
N TYR A 206 15.91 15.45 4.18
CA TYR A 206 16.49 15.22 5.51
C TYR A 206 16.85 13.75 5.74
N LEU A 207 15.94 12.81 5.49
CA LEU A 207 16.23 11.38 5.64
C LEU A 207 17.43 10.94 4.78
N ARG A 208 17.59 11.49 3.58
CA ARG A 208 18.75 11.19 2.72
C ARG A 208 20.06 11.75 3.27
N THR A 209 20.07 12.91 3.93
CA THR A 209 21.30 13.46 4.52
C THR A 209 21.76 12.66 5.73
N GLN A 210 20.83 12.09 6.51
CA GLN A 210 21.15 11.20 7.63
C GLN A 210 21.89 9.91 7.21
N LEU A 211 21.89 9.58 5.90
CA LEU A 211 22.56 8.39 5.35
C LEU A 211 24.01 8.61 4.97
N GLN A 212 24.46 9.86 4.92
CA GLN A 212 25.81 10.15 4.46
C GLN A 212 26.82 9.86 5.59
N PRO A 213 27.80 8.94 5.38
CA PRO A 213 28.69 8.44 6.42
C PRO A 213 29.50 9.50 7.18
N ASN A 214 29.56 10.73 6.68
CA ASN A 214 30.35 11.82 7.26
C ASN A 214 29.54 13.08 7.60
N GLY A 215 28.20 13.08 7.58
CA GLY A 215 27.36 14.19 8.08
C GLY A 215 27.61 15.59 7.48
N HIS A 216 28.50 15.73 6.50
CA HIS A 216 28.71 16.98 5.79
C HIS A 216 27.65 17.07 4.71
N SER A 217 26.80 18.10 4.81
CA SER A 217 26.06 18.63 3.68
C SER A 217 26.92 18.52 2.42
N ALA A 218 26.38 17.92 1.36
CA ALA A 218 26.97 18.09 0.04
C ALA A 218 27.30 19.58 -0.13
N SER A 219 28.54 19.82 -0.56
CA SER A 219 29.23 21.11 -0.59
C SER A 219 28.34 22.34 -0.77
N GLY A 220 28.43 23.29 0.17
CA GLY A 220 28.26 24.72 -0.07
C GLY A 220 26.86 25.21 -0.48
N SER A 221 26.18 25.88 0.46
CA SER A 221 25.01 26.74 0.28
C SER A 221 23.61 26.12 0.19
N GLU A 222 23.44 24.81 0.36
CA GLU A 222 22.08 24.25 0.52
C GLU A 222 21.56 24.54 1.95
N THR A 223 20.60 25.45 2.02
CA THR A 223 19.76 25.72 3.19
C THR A 223 19.25 24.40 3.75
N ARG A 224 19.21 24.21 5.09
CA ARG A 224 18.61 22.98 5.67
C ARG A 224 17.26 22.72 4.98
N ALA A 225 17.15 21.58 4.30
CA ALA A 225 15.94 21.25 3.55
C ALA A 225 14.69 21.21 4.43
N ILE A 226 14.86 20.89 5.71
CA ILE A 226 13.83 20.89 6.76
C ILE A 226 14.15 21.97 7.81
N THR A 227 13.12 22.63 8.33
CA THR A 227 13.29 23.67 9.37
C THR A 227 13.52 23.06 10.76
N GLU A 228 14.02 23.85 11.71
CA GLU A 228 14.20 23.38 13.10
C GLU A 228 12.86 23.03 13.75
N GLU A 229 11.80 23.80 13.46
CA GLU A 229 10.44 23.56 13.96
C GLU A 229 9.88 22.24 13.42
N ALA A 230 10.13 21.93 12.15
CA ALA A 230 9.69 20.66 11.57
C ALA A 230 10.49 19.46 12.12
N LEU A 231 11.76 19.64 12.48
CA LEU A 231 12.54 18.60 13.17
C LEU A 231 12.04 18.39 14.61
N GLN A 232 11.77 19.46 15.35
CA GLN A 232 11.12 19.39 16.66
C GLN A 232 9.73 18.76 16.58
N GLY A 233 9.01 19.01 15.49
CA GLY A 233 7.77 18.34 15.14
C GLY A 233 7.92 16.83 14.96
N TRP A 234 8.97 16.38 14.27
CA TRP A 234 9.27 14.96 14.08
C TRP A 234 9.62 14.27 15.42
N GLU A 235 10.41 14.93 16.27
CA GLU A 235 10.71 14.46 17.62
C GLU A 235 9.45 14.37 18.48
N THR A 236 8.60 15.40 18.44
CA THR A 236 7.31 15.41 19.15
C THR A 236 6.37 14.32 18.63
N PHE A 237 6.25 14.15 17.32
CA PHE A 237 5.43 13.12 16.69
C PHE A 237 5.81 11.70 17.15
N GLN A 238 7.11 11.41 17.28
CA GLN A 238 7.61 10.16 17.84
C GLN A 238 7.31 10.06 19.34
N ARG A 239 7.67 11.09 20.11
CA ARG A 239 7.56 11.13 21.58
C ARG A 239 6.11 10.98 22.05
N VAL A 240 5.14 11.53 21.31
CA VAL A 240 3.73 11.44 21.72
C VAL A 240 3.10 10.10 21.37
N GLY A 241 3.68 9.35 20.41
CA GLY A 241 3.24 8.00 20.04
C GLY A 241 2.58 7.88 18.67
N CYS A 242 2.56 8.92 17.83
CA CYS A 242 1.93 8.86 16.51
C CYS A 242 2.56 7.79 15.59
N THR A 243 3.84 7.49 15.79
CA THR A 243 4.60 6.48 15.03
C THR A 243 4.22 5.05 15.33
N GLN A 244 3.43 4.79 16.38
CA GLN A 244 2.90 3.44 16.63
C GLN A 244 1.96 2.98 15.50
N CYS A 245 1.33 3.93 14.79
CA CYS A 245 0.46 3.67 13.65
C CYS A 245 1.04 4.21 12.34
N HIS A 246 1.67 5.39 12.37
CA HIS A 246 2.25 6.08 11.22
C HIS A 246 3.76 5.87 11.12
N ASN A 247 4.14 4.68 10.65
CA ASN A 247 5.54 4.25 10.49
C ASN A 247 5.82 3.76 9.06
N GLY A 248 7.03 3.23 8.84
CA GLY A 248 7.45 2.67 7.56
C GLY A 248 7.68 3.73 6.49
N ILE A 249 7.86 3.28 5.25
CA ILE A 249 8.23 4.13 4.11
C ILE A 249 7.18 5.23 3.80
N ASN A 250 5.90 4.95 4.06
CA ASN A 250 4.79 5.85 3.74
C ASN A 250 4.24 6.61 4.96
N LEU A 251 4.85 6.44 6.16
CA LEU A 251 4.37 7.00 7.43
C LEU A 251 2.88 6.69 7.66
N GLY A 252 2.52 5.42 7.55
CA GLY A 252 1.14 4.95 7.46
C GLY A 252 0.97 3.96 6.31
N GLY A 253 -0.25 3.51 6.07
CA GLY A 253 -0.53 2.52 5.03
C GLY A 253 0.05 1.14 5.32
N ASN A 254 0.17 0.76 6.60
CA ASN A 254 0.76 -0.51 7.03
C ASN A 254 -0.09 -1.30 8.05
N SER A 255 -1.18 -0.73 8.57
CA SER A 255 -2.05 -1.40 9.53
C SER A 255 -3.48 -0.86 9.47
N TYR A 256 -4.39 -1.60 10.09
CA TYR A 256 -5.73 -1.13 10.44
C TYR A 256 -5.74 -0.72 11.91
N GLN A 257 -6.37 0.40 12.22
CA GLN A 257 -6.55 0.84 13.60
C GLN A 257 -7.98 1.34 13.81
N ARG A 258 -8.51 1.16 15.02
CA ARG A 258 -9.78 1.73 15.42
C ARG A 258 -9.67 3.25 15.41
N LEU A 259 -10.68 3.95 14.88
CA LEU A 259 -10.82 5.38 15.15
C LEU A 259 -11.38 5.54 16.58
N GLY A 260 -10.53 6.02 17.50
CA GLY A 260 -10.82 5.99 18.94
C GLY A 260 -10.28 4.73 19.64
N THR A 261 -8.99 4.45 19.47
CA THR A 261 -8.29 3.30 20.04
C THR A 261 -8.25 3.33 21.58
N LEU A 262 -7.98 4.49 22.18
CA LEU A 262 -7.89 4.61 23.65
C LEU A 262 -9.07 5.37 24.28
N LEU A 263 -9.63 6.36 23.59
CA LEU A 263 -10.88 6.99 23.97
C LEU A 263 -11.87 6.90 22.81
N PRO A 264 -13.17 6.70 23.08
CA PRO A 264 -14.15 6.51 22.03
C PRO A 264 -14.30 7.78 21.19
N TYR A 265 -14.10 7.67 19.88
CA TYR A 265 -14.41 8.75 18.94
C TYR A 265 -15.92 8.88 18.71
N TYR A 266 -16.61 7.73 18.65
CA TYR A 266 -18.07 7.65 18.56
C TYR A 266 -18.67 7.29 19.93
N PRO A 267 -19.71 7.98 20.42
CA PRO A 267 -20.36 9.18 19.87
C PRO A 267 -19.72 10.52 20.32
N GLU A 268 -18.53 10.52 20.95
CA GLU A 268 -17.97 11.74 21.56
C GLU A 268 -17.76 12.91 20.58
N VAL A 269 -17.28 12.63 19.36
CA VAL A 269 -17.06 13.64 18.32
C VAL A 269 -18.28 13.76 17.41
N ARG A 270 -18.85 12.63 17.01
CA ARG A 270 -20.10 12.55 16.24
C ARG A 270 -20.73 11.18 16.39
N GLU A 271 -22.00 11.05 16.00
CA GLU A 271 -22.68 9.76 15.89
C GLU A 271 -22.10 8.94 14.73
N ALA A 272 -22.03 7.62 14.93
CA ALA A 272 -21.64 6.69 13.87
C ALA A 272 -22.82 6.39 12.93
N ASP A 273 -22.54 6.26 11.64
CA ASP A 273 -23.50 5.86 10.62
C ASP A 273 -23.00 4.64 9.81
N MET A 274 -23.70 4.31 8.72
CA MET A 274 -23.39 3.15 7.88
C MET A 274 -22.03 3.23 7.14
N ASN A 275 -21.42 4.41 7.05
CA ASN A 275 -20.07 4.60 6.50
C ASN A 275 -18.99 4.41 7.57
N ASP A 276 -19.36 4.20 8.83
CA ASP A 276 -18.41 4.04 9.93
C ASP A 276 -18.12 2.58 10.30
N GLU A 277 -18.73 1.62 9.61
CA GLU A 277 -18.47 0.19 9.85
C GLU A 277 -17.00 -0.17 9.59
N GLY A 278 -16.34 0.54 8.66
CA GLY A 278 -14.92 0.36 8.37
C GLY A 278 -14.61 -1.08 7.95
N LEU A 279 -13.60 -1.69 8.57
CA LEU A 279 -13.15 -3.04 8.23
C LEU A 279 -14.22 -4.12 8.46
N ALA A 280 -15.17 -3.90 9.38
CA ALA A 280 -16.24 -4.86 9.65
C ALA A 280 -17.13 -5.13 8.43
N GLU A 281 -17.26 -4.17 7.50
CA GLU A 281 -18.04 -4.36 6.26
C GLU A 281 -17.47 -5.52 5.43
N ARG A 282 -16.15 -5.72 5.46
CA ARG A 282 -15.46 -6.81 4.74
C ARG A 282 -15.25 -8.06 5.59
N SER A 283 -14.88 -7.90 6.86
CA SER A 283 -14.51 -9.05 7.69
C SER A 283 -15.72 -9.76 8.30
N GLY A 284 -16.85 -9.06 8.43
CA GLY A 284 -18.04 -9.53 9.16
C GLY A 284 -17.82 -9.69 10.66
N ARG A 285 -16.65 -9.31 11.20
CA ARG A 285 -16.33 -9.44 12.63
C ARG A 285 -16.74 -8.15 13.35
N ALA A 286 -17.64 -8.23 14.32
CA ALA A 286 -18.09 -7.07 15.10
C ALA A 286 -16.93 -6.28 15.75
N LYS A 287 -15.84 -6.97 16.13
CA LYS A 287 -14.66 -6.34 16.72
C LYS A 287 -13.91 -5.40 15.76
N ASP A 288 -14.07 -5.59 14.44
CA ASP A 288 -13.43 -4.79 13.40
C ASP A 288 -14.22 -3.52 13.04
N ARG A 289 -15.34 -3.26 13.73
CA ARG A 289 -16.12 -2.04 13.51
C ARG A 289 -15.28 -0.81 13.81
N HIS A 290 -15.39 0.24 13.01
CA HIS A 290 -14.64 1.49 13.13
C HIS A 290 -13.12 1.34 12.95
N PHE A 291 -12.64 0.18 12.48
CA PHE A 291 -11.25 0.04 12.04
C PHE A 291 -11.11 0.55 10.62
N PHE A 292 -10.11 1.39 10.40
CA PHE A 292 -9.75 1.88 9.07
C PHE A 292 -8.27 1.66 8.82
N LYS A 293 -7.90 1.55 7.55
CA LYS A 293 -6.51 1.58 7.12
C LYS A 293 -5.93 2.92 7.55
N VAL A 294 -4.85 2.88 8.32
CA VAL A 294 -4.11 4.09 8.67
C VAL A 294 -3.61 4.74 7.38
N PRO A 295 -3.99 5.98 7.03
CA PRO A 295 -3.56 6.61 5.79
C PRO A 295 -2.07 6.96 5.85
N GLY A 296 -1.40 6.99 4.68
CA GLY A 296 -0.05 7.55 4.57
C GLY A 296 -0.10 9.07 4.77
N LEU A 297 0.94 9.63 5.38
CA LEU A 297 0.97 11.06 5.75
C LEU A 297 1.73 11.96 4.76
N HIS A 298 2.36 11.39 3.73
CA HIS A 298 2.98 12.20 2.69
C HIS A 298 1.92 13.06 1.98
N ASN A 299 2.19 14.36 1.86
CA ASN A 299 1.26 15.40 1.38
C ASN A 299 -0.01 15.66 2.21
N VAL A 300 -0.14 15.12 3.43
CA VAL A 300 -1.37 15.30 4.25
C VAL A 300 -1.72 16.77 4.51
N ALA A 301 -0.73 17.66 4.56
CA ALA A 301 -0.99 19.10 4.74
C ALA A 301 -1.73 19.76 3.56
N MET A 302 -1.82 19.08 2.42
CA MET A 302 -2.43 19.57 1.18
C MET A 302 -3.72 18.85 0.81
N THR A 303 -4.20 17.92 1.63
CA THR A 303 -5.36 17.07 1.32
C THR A 303 -6.54 17.26 2.29
N PRO A 304 -6.96 18.49 2.65
CA PRO A 304 -8.22 18.65 3.36
C PRO A 304 -9.41 18.37 2.41
N PRO A 305 -10.60 18.05 2.96
CA PRO A 305 -10.84 17.72 4.37
C PRO A 305 -10.31 16.32 4.75
N TYR A 306 -10.30 16.02 6.04
CA TYR A 306 -9.67 14.88 6.68
C TYR A 306 -10.70 13.87 7.21
N TYR A 307 -10.20 12.70 7.63
CA TYR A 307 -10.96 11.49 7.94
C TYR A 307 -11.60 10.83 6.73
N HIS A 308 -12.13 9.62 6.91
CA HIS A 308 -12.74 8.84 5.84
C HIS A 308 -14.04 9.45 5.33
N ASP A 309 -14.65 10.37 6.07
CA ASP A 309 -15.90 11.05 5.73
C ASP A 309 -15.69 12.52 5.32
N GLY A 310 -14.46 13.04 5.42
CA GLY A 310 -14.14 14.43 5.10
C GLY A 310 -14.80 15.45 6.04
N SER A 311 -15.03 15.06 7.30
CA SER A 311 -15.76 15.88 8.30
C SER A 311 -14.96 17.05 8.88
N GLU A 312 -13.63 16.99 8.90
CA GLU A 312 -12.77 18.03 9.49
C GLU A 312 -11.89 18.69 8.42
N SER A 313 -11.82 20.02 8.40
CA SER A 313 -11.02 20.78 7.42
C SER A 313 -9.68 21.29 7.97
N SER A 314 -9.51 21.29 9.28
CA SER A 314 -8.35 21.81 10.00
C SER A 314 -7.40 20.69 10.41
N LEU A 315 -6.20 20.69 9.83
CA LEU A 315 -5.15 19.75 10.20
C LEU A 315 -4.81 19.81 11.70
N ARG A 316 -4.91 21.00 12.30
CA ARG A 316 -4.63 21.20 13.73
C ARG A 316 -5.68 20.54 14.62
N THR A 317 -6.95 20.60 14.21
CA THR A 317 -8.02 19.92 14.92
C THR A 317 -7.82 18.41 14.84
N VAL A 318 -7.49 17.89 13.65
CA VAL A 318 -7.16 16.46 13.48
C VAL A 318 -5.99 16.04 14.36
N ILE A 319 -4.91 16.83 14.45
CA ILE A 319 -3.77 16.52 15.32
C ILE A 319 -4.22 16.45 16.79
N GLN A 320 -5.03 17.41 17.25
CA GLN A 320 -5.55 17.42 18.61
C GLN A 320 -6.43 16.19 18.88
N GLU A 321 -7.38 15.90 17.98
CA GLU A 321 -8.29 14.77 18.11
C GLU A 321 -7.55 13.43 18.06
N MET A 322 -6.56 13.27 17.17
CA MET A 322 -5.71 12.08 17.16
C MET A 322 -4.93 11.92 18.46
N GLY A 323 -4.39 13.01 19.01
CA GLY A 323 -3.77 13.01 20.33
C GLY A 323 -4.73 12.51 21.42
N ARG A 324 -5.95 13.05 21.45
CA ARG A 324 -6.95 12.69 22.45
C ARG A 324 -7.45 11.25 22.28
N PHE A 325 -7.99 10.90 21.12
CA PHE A 325 -8.74 9.66 20.93
C PHE A 325 -7.85 8.44 20.67
N GLN A 326 -6.72 8.63 19.99
CA GLN A 326 -5.80 7.53 19.70
C GLN A 326 -4.75 7.35 20.79
N LEU A 327 -4.30 8.44 21.43
CA LEU A 327 -3.19 8.41 22.37
C LEU A 327 -3.62 8.66 23.83
N ALA A 328 -4.87 9.03 24.10
CA ALA A 328 -5.36 9.47 25.41
C ALA A 328 -4.56 10.67 25.96
N ARG A 329 -4.20 11.62 25.08
CA ARG A 329 -3.37 12.78 25.41
C ARG A 329 -3.98 14.07 24.94
N GLU A 330 -4.07 15.04 25.85
CA GLU A 330 -4.30 16.43 25.48
C GLU A 330 -2.97 17.06 25.06
N LEU A 331 -2.80 17.25 23.76
CA LEU A 331 -1.61 17.91 23.22
C LEU A 331 -1.64 19.39 23.56
N SER A 332 -0.51 19.95 23.95
CA SER A 332 -0.39 21.39 24.14
C SER A 332 -0.45 22.12 22.79
N PRO A 333 -0.86 23.41 22.75
CA PRO A 333 -0.86 24.18 21.50
C PRO A 333 0.50 24.19 20.79
N ARG A 334 1.59 24.16 21.55
CA ARG A 334 2.95 24.06 21.00
C ARG A 334 3.21 22.72 20.33
N GLU A 335 2.84 21.60 20.98
CA GLU A 335 2.99 20.27 20.38
C GLU A 335 2.17 20.13 19.09
N VAL A 336 0.97 20.71 19.04
CA VAL A 336 0.14 20.75 17.83
C VAL A 336 0.84 21.51 16.70
N GLU A 337 1.41 22.68 16.97
CA GLU A 337 2.15 23.46 15.95
C GLU A 337 3.43 22.76 15.49
N ASP A 338 4.17 22.14 16.42
CA ASP A 338 5.38 21.38 16.10
C ASP A 338 5.03 20.22 15.16
N ILE A 339 4.02 19.40 15.51
CA ILE A 339 3.54 18.31 14.66
C ILE A 339 3.03 18.83 13.31
N ALA A 340 2.24 19.91 13.29
CA ALA A 340 1.76 20.50 12.05
C ALA A 340 2.91 20.96 11.14
N SER A 341 3.99 21.49 11.72
CA SER A 341 5.20 21.88 11.00
C SER A 341 5.93 20.67 10.39
N PHE A 342 6.01 19.57 11.14
CA PHE A 342 6.49 18.30 10.61
C PHE A 342 5.62 17.77 9.46
N LEU A 343 4.31 17.72 9.61
CA LEU A 343 3.41 17.21 8.56
C LEU A 343 3.48 18.07 7.28
N LYS A 344 3.66 19.38 7.39
CA LYS A 344 3.94 20.25 6.23
C LYS A 344 5.24 19.88 5.53
N SER A 345 6.27 19.49 6.27
CA SER A 345 7.56 19.06 5.72
C SER A 345 7.49 17.73 4.93
N LEU A 346 6.38 16.98 5.07
CA LEU A 346 6.08 15.78 4.26
C LEU A 346 5.51 16.13 2.87
N THR A 347 5.25 17.40 2.59
CA THR A 347 4.68 17.85 1.31
C THR A 347 5.75 17.92 0.24
N GLY A 348 5.55 17.17 -0.84
CA GLY A 348 6.34 17.25 -2.06
C GLY A 348 5.74 18.26 -3.05
N ARG A 349 6.17 18.19 -4.31
CA ARG A 349 5.57 19.03 -5.35
C ARG A 349 4.08 18.69 -5.51
N PRO A 350 3.19 19.69 -5.62
CA PRO A 350 1.74 19.48 -5.70
C PRO A 350 1.27 18.96 -7.07
N TYR A 351 2.17 18.43 -7.90
CA TYR A 351 1.83 17.80 -9.17
C TYR A 351 2.91 16.73 -9.46
N GLY A 352 2.48 15.52 -9.79
CA GLY A 352 3.30 14.51 -10.48
C GLY A 352 3.78 14.94 -11.88
N LEU A 353 4.92 15.63 -12.00
CA LEU A 353 5.54 15.93 -13.31
C LEU A 353 7.08 15.92 -13.23
N THR A 354 7.68 15.04 -12.43
CA THR A 354 9.15 15.02 -12.35
C THR A 354 9.81 14.42 -13.60
N HIS A 355 9.07 13.66 -14.43
CA HIS A 355 9.67 12.83 -15.47
C HIS A 355 9.17 13.11 -16.90
N TRP A 356 8.26 14.05 -17.18
CA TRP A 356 7.68 14.19 -18.54
C TRP A 356 8.69 14.48 -19.64
N GLN A 357 9.71 15.29 -19.36
CA GLN A 357 10.81 15.49 -20.31
C GLN A 357 11.53 14.18 -20.59
N GLN A 358 11.83 13.40 -19.54
CA GLN A 358 12.48 12.09 -19.65
C GLN A 358 11.58 11.04 -20.31
N ILE A 359 10.27 11.05 -20.06
CA ILE A 359 9.29 10.18 -20.71
C ILE A 359 9.22 10.52 -22.20
N ASN A 360 9.13 11.80 -22.56
CA ASN A 360 9.15 12.23 -23.95
C ASN A 360 10.49 11.88 -24.64
N GLU A 361 11.62 12.01 -23.93
CA GLU A 361 12.93 11.55 -24.42
C GLU A 361 12.95 10.03 -24.60
N LEU A 362 12.42 9.25 -23.65
CA LEU A 362 12.32 7.78 -23.76
C LEU A 362 11.45 7.37 -24.94
N VAL A 363 10.33 8.04 -25.18
CA VAL A 363 9.42 7.80 -26.32
C VAL A 363 10.09 8.17 -27.65
N THR A 364 10.84 9.27 -27.70
CA THR A 364 11.48 9.75 -28.94
C THR A 364 12.78 9.00 -29.28
N THR A 365 13.52 8.54 -28.26
CA THR A 365 14.80 7.82 -28.43
C THR A 365 14.62 6.31 -28.53
N ARG A 366 13.65 5.72 -27.83
CA ARG A 366 13.26 4.31 -27.97
C ARG A 366 12.10 4.23 -28.95
N LYS A 367 12.39 4.05 -30.23
CA LYS A 367 11.37 3.83 -31.28
C LYS A 367 10.52 2.55 -31.10
N HIS A 368 10.70 1.79 -30.03
CA HIS A 368 9.85 0.67 -29.62
C HIS A 368 9.97 0.48 -28.08
N PRO A 369 8.90 0.13 -27.36
CA PRO A 369 9.03 -0.31 -25.97
C PRO A 369 9.76 -1.66 -25.94
N ASN A 370 11.01 -1.67 -25.46
CA ASN A 370 11.81 -2.84 -25.07
C ASN A 370 11.78 -4.07 -26.02
N SER A 371 12.37 -3.98 -27.21
CA SER A 371 12.90 -5.16 -27.91
C SER A 371 14.33 -5.51 -27.49
N ASP A 372 15.05 -4.58 -26.84
CA ASP A 372 16.49 -4.68 -26.65
C ASP A 372 16.85 -4.77 -25.15
N THR A 373 16.69 -5.97 -24.59
CA THR A 373 17.56 -6.45 -23.51
C THR A 373 18.17 -7.77 -23.93
N ALA A 374 19.50 -7.85 -23.79
CA ALA A 374 20.30 -9.00 -24.17
C ALA A 374 19.66 -10.32 -23.74
N THR A 375 19.71 -11.30 -24.64
CA THR A 375 19.25 -12.68 -24.49
C THR A 375 19.82 -13.34 -23.22
N ALA A 376 19.19 -13.09 -22.06
CA ALA A 376 19.12 -14.06 -21.00
C ALA A 376 18.09 -15.11 -21.44
N ALA A 377 18.43 -16.39 -21.32
CA ALA A 377 17.48 -17.47 -21.60
C ALA A 377 16.20 -17.22 -20.79
N GLY A 378 15.10 -16.93 -21.48
CA GLY A 378 13.81 -16.67 -20.82
C GLY A 378 13.40 -17.84 -19.94
N THR A 379 12.86 -17.54 -18.77
CA THR A 379 12.28 -18.55 -17.88
C THR A 379 10.99 -19.09 -18.50
N SER A 380 10.88 -20.41 -18.69
CA SER A 380 9.64 -21.02 -19.17
C SER A 380 8.52 -20.98 -18.12
N HIS A 381 7.25 -21.13 -18.52
CA HIS A 381 6.13 -21.14 -17.57
C HIS A 381 6.34 -22.20 -16.49
N ARG A 382 6.73 -23.40 -16.89
CA ARG A 382 7.04 -24.50 -15.97
C ARG A 382 8.13 -24.15 -14.96
N GLN A 383 9.22 -23.51 -15.39
CA GLN A 383 10.30 -23.12 -14.48
C GLN A 383 9.82 -22.06 -13.48
N ALA A 384 9.16 -21.01 -13.95
CA ALA A 384 8.64 -19.94 -13.09
C ALA A 384 7.59 -20.45 -12.09
N TYR A 385 6.73 -21.39 -12.52
CA TYR A 385 5.75 -22.02 -11.63
C TYR A 385 6.42 -22.81 -10.51
N LEU A 386 7.45 -23.60 -10.82
CA LEU A 386 8.23 -24.34 -9.82
C LEU A 386 9.01 -23.42 -8.87
N GLU A 387 9.56 -22.31 -9.37
CA GLU A 387 10.21 -21.29 -8.55
C GLU A 387 9.22 -20.64 -7.59
N ALA A 388 8.03 -20.27 -8.05
CA ALA A 388 6.97 -19.73 -7.20
C ALA A 388 6.55 -20.73 -6.11
N ALA A 389 6.38 -22.01 -6.47
CA ALA A 389 6.03 -23.07 -5.52
C ALA A 389 7.11 -23.26 -4.45
N ARG A 390 8.40 -23.23 -4.84
CA ARG A 390 9.54 -23.36 -3.91
C ARG A 390 9.71 -22.13 -3.01
N ALA A 391 9.30 -20.95 -3.47
CA ALA A 391 9.40 -19.70 -2.71
C ALA A 391 8.38 -19.59 -1.56
N LEU A 392 7.24 -20.29 -1.62
CA LEU A 392 6.17 -20.19 -0.59
C LEU A 392 6.67 -20.46 0.84
N ARG A 393 7.40 -21.56 1.04
CA ARG A 393 7.87 -21.96 2.39
C ARG A 393 8.83 -20.92 2.99
N PRO A 394 9.91 -20.49 2.30
CA PRO A 394 10.78 -19.45 2.85
C PRO A 394 10.05 -18.10 3.00
N SER A 395 9.17 -17.69 2.08
CA SER A 395 8.37 -16.46 2.24
C SER A 395 7.46 -16.50 3.47
N PHE A 396 6.86 -17.66 3.77
CA PHE A 396 6.03 -17.83 4.95
C PHE A 396 6.85 -17.79 6.25
N GLN A 397 8.06 -18.36 6.24
CA GLN A 397 8.98 -18.26 7.37
C GLN A 397 9.44 -16.81 7.60
N LEU A 398 9.68 -16.03 6.53
CA LEU A 398 10.00 -14.61 6.62
C LEU A 398 8.86 -13.82 7.28
N LEU A 399 7.61 -14.05 6.87
CA LEU A 399 6.44 -13.44 7.53
C LEU A 399 6.42 -13.70 9.04
N GLN A 400 6.58 -14.97 9.44
CA GLN A 400 6.61 -15.36 10.86
C GLN A 400 7.79 -14.71 11.61
N ASN A 401 8.95 -14.57 10.96
CA ASN A 401 10.11 -13.89 11.53
C ASN A 401 9.85 -12.39 11.72
N GLU A 402 9.24 -11.72 10.74
CA GLU A 402 8.88 -10.31 10.84
C GLU A 402 7.90 -10.06 11.98
N MET A 403 6.86 -10.89 12.16
CA MET A 403 5.96 -10.79 13.31
C MET A 403 6.74 -10.89 14.64
N ARG A 404 7.69 -11.82 14.76
CA ARG A 404 8.54 -11.94 15.96
C ARG A 404 9.48 -10.76 16.17
N GLN A 405 9.95 -10.12 15.10
CA GLN A 405 10.82 -8.95 15.21
C GLN A 405 10.04 -7.73 15.68
N VAL A 406 8.86 -7.51 15.08
CA VAL A 406 7.91 -6.46 15.48
C VAL A 406 7.49 -6.63 16.94
N SER A 407 7.11 -7.84 17.37
CA SER A 407 6.66 -8.09 18.75
C SER A 407 7.76 -7.85 19.80
N ARG A 408 9.03 -7.92 19.40
CA ARG A 408 10.21 -7.68 20.26
C ARG A 408 10.74 -6.25 20.15
N GLY A 409 10.08 -5.38 19.39
CA GLY A 409 10.52 -4.00 19.14
C GLY A 409 11.82 -3.88 18.34
N LYS A 410 12.26 -4.96 17.67
CA LYS A 410 13.46 -4.92 16.80
C LYS A 410 13.21 -4.17 15.50
N THR A 411 11.97 -4.23 15.03
CA THR A 411 11.50 -3.52 13.84
C THR A 411 10.38 -2.58 14.29
N PRO A 412 10.62 -1.25 14.35
CA PRO A 412 9.67 -0.28 14.91
C PRO A 412 8.59 0.15 13.89
N HIS A 413 8.41 -0.62 12.83
CA HIS A 413 7.49 -0.34 11.73
C HIS A 413 6.90 -1.63 11.17
N PHE A 414 5.82 -1.49 10.39
CA PHE A 414 5.00 -2.64 9.98
C PHE A 414 5.06 -2.96 8.48
N ASP A 415 5.73 -2.12 7.67
CA ASP A 415 5.69 -2.24 6.20
C ASP A 415 6.36 -3.54 5.70
N PHE A 416 7.38 -4.05 6.38
CA PHE A 416 8.03 -5.31 6.04
C PHE A 416 7.16 -6.55 6.31
N LEU A 417 6.44 -6.58 7.44
CA LEU A 417 5.48 -7.66 7.69
C LEU A 417 4.41 -7.69 6.59
N GLN A 418 3.90 -6.51 6.23
CA GLN A 418 2.93 -6.37 5.16
C GLN A 418 3.49 -6.75 3.79
N PHE A 419 4.77 -6.45 3.52
CA PHE A 419 5.46 -6.91 2.33
C PHE A 419 5.47 -8.44 2.24
N GLN A 420 5.86 -9.14 3.32
CA GLN A 420 5.88 -10.61 3.32
C GLN A 420 4.49 -11.20 3.09
N HIS A 421 3.43 -10.59 3.64
CA HIS A 421 2.06 -11.03 3.37
C HIS A 421 1.67 -10.83 1.90
N ARG A 422 2.01 -9.67 1.32
CA ARG A 422 1.76 -9.39 -0.10
C ARG A 422 2.55 -10.30 -1.04
N GLU A 423 3.74 -10.75 -0.67
CA GLU A 423 4.47 -11.74 -1.47
C GLU A 423 3.80 -13.12 -1.44
N LEU A 424 3.28 -13.56 -0.28
CA LEU A 424 2.50 -14.81 -0.20
C LEU A 424 1.22 -14.74 -1.04
N ILE A 425 0.41 -13.70 -0.82
CA ILE A 425 -0.32 -12.97 -1.86
C ILE A 425 -0.13 -13.43 -3.31
N ARG A 426 0.92 -12.82 -3.85
CA ARG A 426 1.45 -12.89 -5.20
C ARG A 426 1.68 -14.32 -5.66
N LEU A 427 2.43 -15.08 -4.87
CA LEU A 427 2.79 -16.47 -5.17
C LEU A 427 1.54 -17.37 -5.20
N ALA A 428 0.65 -17.25 -4.21
CA ALA A 428 -0.55 -18.07 -4.13
C ALA A 428 -1.55 -17.79 -5.26
N ARG A 429 -1.67 -16.53 -5.69
CA ARG A 429 -2.46 -16.16 -6.89
C ARG A 429 -1.86 -16.79 -8.15
N ALA A 430 -0.56 -16.62 -8.38
CA ALA A 430 0.12 -17.15 -9.55
C ALA A 430 -0.02 -18.67 -9.69
N LEU A 431 0.12 -19.40 -8.58
CA LEU A 431 0.05 -20.87 -8.55
C LEU A 431 -1.34 -21.44 -8.87
N ARG A 432 -2.38 -20.60 -9.01
CA ARG A 432 -3.68 -21.02 -9.57
C ARG A 432 -3.63 -21.27 -11.08
N HIS A 433 -2.55 -20.90 -11.74
CA HIS A 433 -2.39 -20.93 -13.20
C HIS A 433 -1.18 -21.79 -13.58
N PRO A 434 -1.30 -23.14 -13.54
CA PRO A 434 -0.24 -24.04 -13.97
C PRO A 434 -0.01 -23.98 -15.49
N PRO A 435 1.14 -24.48 -15.99
CA PRO A 435 1.41 -24.62 -17.43
C PRO A 435 0.29 -25.29 -18.23
N ALA A 436 0.03 -24.82 -19.45
CA ALA A 436 -1.03 -25.37 -20.29
C ALA A 436 -0.83 -26.87 -20.62
N ASP A 437 0.43 -27.32 -20.66
CA ASP A 437 0.85 -28.72 -20.89
C ASP A 437 0.86 -29.57 -19.60
N THR A 438 0.37 -29.05 -18.47
CA THR A 438 0.28 -29.81 -17.21
C THR A 438 -0.66 -31.00 -17.36
N GLU A 439 -0.18 -32.20 -17.04
CA GLU A 439 -0.97 -33.43 -17.13
C GLU A 439 -2.27 -33.36 -16.31
N ALA A 440 -3.35 -33.95 -16.83
CA ALA A 440 -4.67 -33.90 -16.21
C ALA A 440 -4.71 -34.51 -14.80
N GLU A 441 -3.81 -35.44 -14.46
CA GLU A 441 -3.66 -35.98 -13.10
C GLU A 441 -3.05 -34.96 -12.15
N VAL A 442 -1.98 -34.30 -12.57
CA VAL A 442 -1.33 -33.22 -11.82
C VAL A 442 -2.30 -32.05 -11.61
N GLN A 443 -3.05 -31.64 -12.64
CA GLN A 443 -4.05 -30.58 -12.49
C GLN A 443 -5.12 -30.92 -11.44
N ARG A 444 -5.60 -32.17 -11.41
CA ARG A 444 -6.56 -32.65 -10.40
C ARG A 444 -5.97 -32.62 -8.99
N CYS A 445 -4.67 -32.85 -8.83
CA CYS A 445 -3.94 -32.71 -7.56
C CYS A 445 -3.81 -31.24 -7.14
N LEU A 446 -3.39 -30.36 -8.07
CA LEU A 446 -3.09 -28.95 -7.81
C LEU A 446 -4.32 -28.10 -7.48
N GLN A 447 -5.46 -28.33 -8.14
CA GLN A 447 -6.64 -27.47 -8.05
C GLN A 447 -7.16 -27.27 -6.61
N PRO A 448 -7.40 -28.32 -5.79
CA PRO A 448 -7.84 -28.14 -4.41
C PRO A 448 -6.74 -27.54 -3.52
N VAL A 449 -5.47 -27.91 -3.73
CA VAL A 449 -4.34 -27.45 -2.91
C VAL A 449 -4.11 -25.95 -3.09
N THR A 450 -4.01 -25.48 -4.33
CA THR A 450 -3.77 -24.06 -4.66
C THR A 450 -4.96 -23.18 -4.26
N GLY A 451 -6.19 -23.70 -4.36
CA GLY A 451 -7.39 -23.00 -3.90
C GLY A 451 -7.39 -22.79 -2.40
N LYS A 452 -7.15 -23.86 -1.64
CA LYS A 452 -7.06 -23.80 -0.18
C LYS A 452 -5.87 -22.95 0.29
N LEU A 453 -4.73 -23.02 -0.41
CA LEU A 453 -3.56 -22.19 -0.14
C LEU A 453 -3.90 -20.70 -0.25
N LEU A 454 -4.49 -20.26 -1.37
CA LEU A 454 -4.86 -18.86 -1.56
C LEU A 454 -5.84 -18.39 -0.47
N GLN A 455 -6.84 -19.22 -0.13
CA GLN A 455 -7.78 -18.91 0.95
C GLN A 455 -7.07 -18.72 2.30
N GLN A 456 -6.16 -19.63 2.67
CA GLN A 456 -5.42 -19.55 3.94
C GLN A 456 -4.47 -18.34 3.97
N VAL A 457 -3.80 -18.04 2.86
CA VAL A 457 -2.92 -16.88 2.73
C VAL A 457 -3.70 -15.56 2.84
N LEU A 458 -4.88 -15.46 2.22
CA LEU A 458 -5.75 -14.29 2.38
C LEU A 458 -6.25 -14.15 3.83
N ALA A 459 -6.60 -15.26 4.48
CA ALA A 459 -7.08 -15.27 5.86
C ALA A 459 -6.03 -14.79 6.89
N LEU A 460 -4.73 -14.83 6.56
CA LEU A 460 -3.68 -14.25 7.41
C LEU A 460 -3.87 -12.75 7.67
N GLU A 461 -4.58 -12.03 6.79
CA GLU A 461 -4.85 -10.61 6.94
C GLU A 461 -5.46 -10.26 8.30
N TRP A 462 -6.40 -11.08 8.76
CA TRP A 462 -7.11 -10.87 10.02
C TRP A 462 -6.21 -11.09 11.24
N LEU A 463 -5.36 -12.11 11.19
CA LEU A 463 -4.39 -12.38 12.25
C LEU A 463 -3.32 -11.30 12.30
N ILE A 464 -2.87 -10.79 11.15
CA ILE A 464 -1.90 -9.70 11.05
C ILE A 464 -2.52 -8.39 11.53
N ALA A 465 -3.78 -8.11 11.18
CA ALA A 465 -4.50 -6.92 11.64
C ALA A 465 -4.66 -6.91 13.16
N ASP A 466 -5.12 -8.03 13.75
CA ASP A 466 -5.27 -8.20 15.20
C ASP A 466 -3.90 -8.01 15.90
N PHE A 467 -2.85 -8.67 15.38
CA PHE A 467 -1.49 -8.56 15.89
C PHE A 467 -0.94 -7.13 15.86
N LEU A 468 -1.04 -6.44 14.72
CA LEU A 468 -0.48 -5.10 14.54
C LEU A 468 -1.24 -4.04 15.32
N SER A 469 -2.56 -4.16 15.42
CA SER A 469 -3.34 -3.25 16.26
C SER A 469 -3.00 -3.42 17.73
N ALA A 470 -2.93 -4.67 18.23
CA ALA A 470 -2.51 -4.93 19.60
C ALA A 470 -1.09 -4.41 19.88
N GLN A 471 -0.15 -4.65 18.95
CA GLN A 471 1.23 -4.16 19.09
C GLN A 471 1.31 -2.62 19.14
N ALA A 472 0.58 -1.92 18.27
CA ALA A 472 0.56 -0.46 18.25
C ALA A 472 -0.01 0.10 19.56
N THR A 473 -1.15 -0.43 20.03
CA THR A 473 -1.79 -0.01 21.28
C THR A 473 -0.89 -0.25 22.49
N LEU A 474 -0.23 -1.40 22.58
CA LEU A 474 0.75 -1.69 23.63
C LEU A 474 1.91 -0.68 23.63
N GLY A 475 2.39 -0.27 22.44
CA GLY A 475 3.41 0.76 22.30
C GLY A 475 2.95 2.13 22.80
N ILE A 476 1.70 2.51 22.52
CA ILE A 476 1.10 3.76 23.04
C ILE A 476 1.02 3.72 24.57
N LEU A 477 0.53 2.61 25.14
CA LEU A 477 0.42 2.43 26.60
C LEU A 477 1.80 2.50 27.29
N ALA A 478 2.84 1.94 26.67
CA ALA A 478 4.21 2.03 27.18
C ALA A 478 4.73 3.48 27.21
N ILE A 479 4.57 4.23 26.12
CA ILE A 479 4.95 5.65 26.04
C ILE A 479 4.22 6.48 27.10
N ASN A 480 2.91 6.24 27.27
CA ASN A 480 2.11 6.93 28.25
C ASN A 480 2.58 6.64 29.69
N THR A 481 3.01 5.41 29.97
CA THR A 481 3.56 5.01 31.28
C THR A 481 4.91 5.70 31.56
N GLU A 482 5.78 5.83 30.55
CA GLU A 482 7.08 6.50 30.71
C GLU A 482 6.95 8.01 30.94
N ILE A 483 5.90 8.64 30.41
CA ILE A 483 5.67 10.10 30.51
C ILE A 483 4.84 10.47 31.75
N MET A 484 3.99 9.56 32.24
CA MET A 484 3.21 9.79 33.46
C MET A 484 4.10 9.74 34.71
N ASP A 485 4.63 10.89 35.10
CA ASP A 485 5.19 11.11 36.43
C ASP A 485 4.06 11.18 37.48
N THR A 486 3.82 10.04 38.14
CA THR A 486 3.35 9.87 39.52
C THR A 486 2.04 10.53 40.04
N THR A 487 1.10 11.01 39.22
CA THR A 487 -0.06 11.76 39.79
C THR A 487 -1.49 11.33 39.44
N ASN A 488 -1.74 10.24 38.70
CA ASN A 488 -3.14 9.82 38.44
C ASN A 488 -3.35 8.28 38.41
N GLU A 489 -3.64 7.69 39.57
CA GLU A 489 -3.82 6.24 39.76
C GLU A 489 -4.99 5.62 38.97
N THR A 490 -6.05 6.39 38.69
CA THR A 490 -7.27 5.84 38.07
C THR A 490 -7.10 5.56 36.57
N ALA A 491 -6.30 6.35 35.86
CA ALA A 491 -5.97 6.12 34.45
C ALA A 491 -5.02 4.92 34.24
N LEU A 492 -4.14 4.67 35.23
CA LEU A 492 -3.22 3.53 35.26
C LEU A 492 -3.95 2.19 35.43
N LEU A 493 -5.06 2.15 36.17
CA LEU A 493 -5.81 0.91 36.44
C LEU A 493 -6.62 0.42 35.22
N THR A 494 -7.23 1.33 34.46
CA THR A 494 -7.88 0.98 33.17
C THR A 494 -6.87 0.61 32.09
N ALA A 495 -5.72 1.30 32.04
CA ALA A 495 -4.64 0.98 31.11
C ALA A 495 -4.03 -0.42 31.33
N ASN A 496 -4.01 -0.92 32.58
CA ASN A 496 -3.46 -2.24 32.91
C ASN A 496 -4.41 -3.40 32.59
N ALA A 497 -5.73 -3.23 32.71
CA ALA A 497 -6.70 -4.29 32.41
C ALA A 497 -6.81 -4.58 30.90
N ASP A 498 -6.66 -3.55 30.06
CA ASP A 498 -6.62 -3.73 28.59
C ASP A 498 -5.28 -4.29 28.10
N LYS A 499 -4.19 -4.05 28.84
CA LYS A 499 -2.84 -4.48 28.46
C LYS A 499 -2.72 -6.00 28.38
N ASP A 500 -3.19 -6.74 29.39
CA ASP A 500 -3.09 -8.21 29.40
C ASP A 500 -3.85 -8.84 28.24
N ASN A 501 -5.07 -8.34 27.95
CA ASN A 501 -5.86 -8.76 26.80
C ASN A 501 -5.17 -8.44 25.46
N LEU A 502 -4.53 -7.28 25.32
CA LEU A 502 -3.76 -6.94 24.12
C LEU A 502 -2.52 -7.85 23.97
N GLU A 503 -1.82 -8.18 25.06
CA GLU A 503 -0.70 -9.11 25.05
C GLU A 503 -1.15 -10.52 24.64
N GLU A 504 -2.32 -10.96 25.13
CA GLU A 504 -2.97 -12.21 24.73
C GLU A 504 -3.30 -12.21 23.24
N ILE A 505 -4.06 -11.23 22.74
CA ILE A 505 -4.40 -11.10 21.30
C ILE A 505 -3.15 -11.16 20.42
N ARG A 506 -2.10 -10.43 20.80
CA ARG A 506 -0.83 -10.41 20.06
C ARG A 506 -0.17 -11.80 20.07
N SER A 507 -0.13 -12.48 21.21
CA SER A 507 0.48 -13.81 21.37
C SER A 507 -0.30 -14.90 20.64
N GLU A 508 -1.63 -14.88 20.74
CA GLU A 508 -2.53 -15.78 20.04
C GLU A 508 -2.43 -15.62 18.54
N SER A 509 -2.41 -14.38 18.03
CA SER A 509 -2.25 -14.10 16.60
C SER A 509 -0.93 -14.68 16.07
N LEU A 510 0.18 -14.51 16.79
CA LEU A 510 1.47 -15.08 16.42
C LEU A 510 1.44 -16.63 16.41
N THR A 511 0.77 -17.22 17.39
CA THR A 511 0.61 -18.69 17.50
C THR A 511 -0.28 -19.24 16.38
N ALA A 512 -1.38 -18.56 16.07
CA ALA A 512 -2.32 -18.91 15.00
C ALA A 512 -1.65 -18.86 13.62
N VAL A 513 -0.85 -17.82 13.34
CA VAL A 513 -0.06 -17.78 12.10
C VAL A 513 0.93 -18.94 12.05
N THR A 514 1.63 -19.22 13.16
CA THR A 514 2.63 -20.29 13.22
C THR A 514 2.02 -21.69 13.01
N SER A 515 0.80 -21.90 13.48
CA SER A 515 0.06 -23.18 13.39
C SER A 515 -0.82 -23.32 12.14
N SER A 516 -0.85 -22.31 11.26
CA SER A 516 -1.66 -22.38 10.04
C SER A 516 -1.22 -23.51 9.08
N GLU A 517 -2.18 -24.00 8.29
CA GLU A 517 -1.96 -25.11 7.37
C GLU A 517 -1.10 -24.75 6.14
N ILE A 518 -0.67 -23.48 5.99
CA ILE A 518 0.09 -23.00 4.82
C ILE A 518 1.38 -23.81 4.61
N GLY A 519 2.08 -24.16 5.70
CA GLY A 519 3.28 -25.00 5.62
C GLY A 519 3.02 -26.39 5.06
N GLN A 520 1.90 -27.01 5.47
CA GLN A 520 1.45 -28.31 4.97
C GLN A 520 1.00 -28.23 3.51
N LEU A 521 0.18 -27.23 3.17
CA LEU A 521 -0.31 -27.00 1.81
C LEU A 521 0.84 -26.75 0.83
N THR A 522 1.89 -26.05 1.27
CA THR A 522 3.11 -25.87 0.47
C THR A 522 3.83 -27.19 0.21
N GLY A 523 3.84 -28.11 1.18
CA GLY A 523 4.37 -29.47 0.99
C GLY A 523 3.57 -30.25 -0.05
N MET A 524 2.25 -30.30 0.13
CA MET A 524 1.34 -30.98 -0.80
C MET A 524 1.43 -30.41 -2.23
N LEU A 525 1.61 -29.10 -2.36
CA LEU A 525 1.79 -28.46 -3.66
C LEU A 525 3.03 -28.98 -4.36
N LEU A 526 4.16 -29.04 -3.65
CA LEU A 526 5.41 -29.56 -4.20
C LEU A 526 5.28 -31.05 -4.58
N ASP A 527 4.61 -31.84 -3.75
CA ASP A 527 4.34 -33.26 -4.02
C ASP A 527 3.46 -33.46 -5.27
N CYS A 528 2.53 -32.55 -5.57
CA CYS A 528 1.76 -32.59 -6.82
C CYS A 528 2.61 -32.21 -8.05
N THR A 529 3.65 -31.37 -7.89
CA THR A 529 4.47 -30.86 -9.01
C THR A 529 5.67 -31.72 -9.37
N LEU A 530 6.06 -32.64 -8.49
CA LEU A 530 7.11 -33.64 -8.65
C LEU A 530 6.51 -34.93 -9.21
#